data_AF-A0A087TSQ3-F1
#
_entry.id   AF-A0A087TSQ3-F1
#
_cell.length_a   1.000
_cell.length_b   1.000
_cell.length_c   1.000
_cell.angle_alpha   90.00
_cell.angle_beta   90.00
_cell.angle_gamma   90.00
#
_symmetry.space_group_name_H-M   'P 1'
#
loop_
_entity.id
_entity.type
_entity.pdbx_description
1 polymer ?
#
loop_
_entity_poly.entity_id
_entity_poly.type
_entity_poly.pdbx_seq_one_letter_code
_entity_poly.pdbx_strand_id
1 'polypeptide(L)'
;MLGRTRMKFNDFKNALKDFELYIALCDKCNDQYGVCNGYFALSDIYKRIGNIDESKAAAEKCQELAKEYMFEIPYIFSAISLGQISTAQRNYRKAHEQFETAYRIFLSSKKDYAKAAGLHKLCKIMCGIGRAHLSFNKLIKVLQEPEESALIQITDWRNKGDIFKGDVMERKDHLIDLEEKEKIDESDSKISILIEKLTQK
;
A
#
# COMPACT_ATOMS: atom_id res chain seq x y z
N MET A 1 23.56 10.01 6.92
CA MET A 1 23.08 10.64 8.18
C MET A 1 22.58 12.07 7.93
N LEU A 2 23.35 12.93 7.26
CA LEU A 2 22.99 14.34 7.00
C LEU A 2 21.63 14.54 6.31
N GLY A 3 21.33 13.78 5.25
CA GLY A 3 20.04 13.88 4.55
C GLY A 3 18.83 13.63 5.45
N ARG A 4 18.88 12.61 6.33
CA ARG A 4 17.80 12.34 7.31
C ARG A 4 17.68 13.43 8.37
N THR A 5 18.79 14.04 8.77
CA THR A 5 18.79 15.16 9.72
C THR A 5 18.16 16.40 9.09
N ARG A 6 18.50 16.72 7.83
CA ARG A 6 17.95 17.86 7.09
C ARG A 6 16.45 17.71 6.80
N MET A 7 15.98 16.49 6.54
CA MET A 7 14.54 16.19 6.46
C MET A 7 13.78 16.56 7.74
N LYS A 8 14.39 16.39 8.92
CA LYS A 8 13.75 16.79 10.19
C LYS A 8 13.65 18.30 10.35
N PHE A 9 14.50 19.07 9.66
CA PHE A 9 14.50 20.53 9.68
C PHE A 9 13.80 21.16 8.46
N ASN A 10 13.03 20.38 7.69
CA ASN A 10 12.34 20.84 6.46
C ASN A 10 13.26 21.38 5.35
N ASP A 11 14.56 21.12 5.42
CA ASP A 11 15.51 21.50 4.37
C ASP A 11 15.54 20.43 3.28
N PHE A 12 14.45 20.34 2.53
CA PHE A 12 14.23 19.30 1.54
C PHE A 12 15.16 19.42 0.33
N LYS A 13 15.52 20.65 -0.07
CA LYS A 13 16.40 20.90 -1.22
C LYS A 13 17.81 20.36 -0.98
N ASN A 14 18.37 20.58 0.21
CA ASN A 14 19.68 20.04 0.55
C ASN A 14 19.62 18.56 0.88
N ALA A 15 18.50 18.07 1.43
CA ALA A 15 18.29 16.64 1.62
C ALA A 15 18.27 15.87 0.28
N LEU A 16 17.59 16.38 -0.75
CA LEU A 16 17.60 15.78 -2.10
C LEU A 16 19.02 15.63 -2.64
N LYS A 17 19.81 16.71 -2.62
CA LYS A 17 21.21 16.69 -3.07
C LYS A 17 22.06 15.69 -2.30
N ASP A 18 21.87 15.59 -0.98
CA ASP A 18 22.60 14.62 -0.16
C ASP A 18 22.26 13.18 -0.54
N PHE A 19 20.99 12.89 -0.83
CA PHE A 19 20.56 11.54 -1.22
C PHE A 19 20.95 11.19 -2.65
N GLU A 20 20.93 12.14 -3.58
CA GLU A 20 21.47 11.96 -4.93
C GLU A 20 22.98 11.66 -4.88
N LEU A 21 23.73 12.40 -4.08
CA LEU A 21 25.15 12.13 -3.85
C LEU A 21 25.37 10.76 -3.20
N TYR A 22 24.54 10.41 -2.21
CA TYR A 22 24.59 9.10 -1.56
C TYR A 22 24.38 7.95 -2.55
N ILE A 23 23.37 8.06 -3.45
CA ILE A 23 23.13 7.07 -4.50
C ILE A 23 24.35 6.95 -5.41
N ALA A 24 24.90 8.07 -5.89
CA ALA A 24 26.07 8.06 -6.76
C ALA A 24 27.32 7.45 -6.09
N LEU A 25 27.49 7.63 -4.78
CA LEU A 25 28.57 7.01 -4.02
C LEU A 25 28.35 5.51 -3.84
N CYS A 26 27.14 5.08 -3.48
CA CYS A 26 26.81 3.66 -3.37
C CYS A 26 27.00 2.94 -4.71
N ASP A 27 26.59 3.56 -5.82
CA ASP A 27 26.75 3.01 -7.16
C ASP A 27 28.25 2.84 -7.52
N LYS A 28 29.09 3.85 -7.25
CA LYS A 28 30.55 3.76 -7.42
C LYS A 28 31.20 2.67 -6.57
N CYS A 29 30.64 2.40 -5.39
CA CYS A 29 31.11 1.34 -4.49
C CYS A 29 30.47 -0.03 -4.79
N ASN A 30 29.62 -0.13 -5.83
CA ASN A 30 28.83 -1.31 -6.16
C ASN A 30 27.93 -1.81 -5.01
N ASP A 31 27.47 -0.89 -4.15
CA ASP A 31 26.54 -1.14 -3.04
C ASP A 31 25.09 -0.96 -3.51
N GLN A 32 24.56 -1.98 -4.17
CA GLN A 32 23.20 -1.97 -4.72
C GLN A 32 22.11 -1.87 -3.63
N TYR A 33 22.40 -2.36 -2.42
CA TYR A 33 21.48 -2.23 -1.28
C TYR A 33 21.39 -0.76 -0.83
N GLY A 34 22.54 -0.07 -0.77
CA GLY A 34 22.63 1.37 -0.53
C GLY A 34 21.92 2.19 -1.60
N VAL A 35 22.09 1.85 -2.89
CA VAL A 35 21.39 2.50 -4.01
C VAL A 35 19.87 2.42 -3.82
N CYS A 36 19.31 1.24 -3.52
CA CYS A 36 17.87 1.11 -3.27
C CYS A 36 17.41 1.96 -2.09
N ASN A 37 18.14 1.93 -0.97
CA ASN A 37 17.81 2.75 0.21
C ASN A 37 17.82 4.25 -0.11
N GLY A 38 18.73 4.69 -0.99
CA GLY A 38 18.78 6.06 -1.49
C GLY A 38 17.51 6.42 -2.27
N TYR A 39 17.09 5.57 -3.21
CA TYR A 39 15.84 5.77 -3.96
C TYR A 39 14.59 5.76 -3.08
N PHE A 40 14.52 4.87 -2.08
CA PHE A 40 13.44 4.90 -1.09
C PHE A 40 13.43 6.22 -0.30
N ALA A 41 14.60 6.72 0.10
CA ALA A 41 14.69 8.01 0.81
C ALA A 41 14.27 9.20 -0.08
N LEU A 42 14.64 9.20 -1.37
CA LEU A 42 14.17 10.18 -2.34
C LEU A 42 12.64 10.14 -2.48
N SER A 43 12.04 8.95 -2.56
CA SER A 43 10.59 8.79 -2.58
C SER A 43 9.92 9.46 -1.37
N ASP A 44 10.43 9.22 -0.15
CA ASP A 44 9.85 9.85 1.05
C ASP A 44 9.97 11.38 1.03
N ILE A 45 11.08 11.92 0.50
CA ILE A 45 11.26 13.37 0.36
C ILE A 45 10.28 13.95 -0.66
N TYR A 46 10.23 13.38 -1.87
CA TYR A 46 9.32 13.87 -2.91
C TYR A 46 7.86 13.85 -2.45
N LYS A 47 7.45 12.79 -1.74
CA LYS A 47 6.14 12.69 -1.12
C LYS A 47 5.87 13.84 -0.13
N ARG A 48 6.85 14.21 0.71
CA ARG A 48 6.72 15.32 1.68
C ARG A 48 6.67 16.69 1.03
N ILE A 49 7.34 16.87 -0.10
CA ILE A 49 7.28 18.11 -0.89
C ILE A 49 5.95 18.20 -1.68
N GLY A 50 5.18 17.10 -1.76
CA GLY A 50 3.96 17.02 -2.55
C GLY A 50 4.19 16.64 -4.01
N ASN A 51 5.42 16.26 -4.36
CA ASN A 51 5.77 15.82 -5.69
C ASN A 51 5.52 14.31 -5.86
N ILE A 52 4.29 13.95 -6.24
CA ILE A 52 3.81 12.57 -6.22
C ILE A 52 4.41 11.72 -7.36
N ASP A 53 4.66 12.31 -8.53
CA ASP A 53 5.16 11.58 -9.70
C ASP A 53 6.62 11.15 -9.51
N GLU A 54 7.48 12.08 -9.08
CA GLU A 54 8.88 11.79 -8.77
C GLU A 54 9.00 10.86 -7.56
N SER A 55 8.11 10.99 -6.58
CA SER A 55 8.02 10.06 -5.45
C SER A 55 7.73 8.63 -5.91
N LYS A 56 6.79 8.49 -6.86
CA LYS A 56 6.42 7.21 -7.45
C LYS A 56 7.57 6.63 -8.26
N ALA A 57 8.19 7.40 -9.14
CA ALA A 57 9.33 6.95 -9.95
C ALA A 57 10.49 6.45 -9.07
N ALA A 58 10.81 7.18 -7.98
CA ALA A 58 11.84 6.78 -7.04
C ALA A 58 11.47 5.49 -6.27
N ALA A 59 10.20 5.32 -5.88
CA ALA A 59 9.74 4.11 -5.21
C ALA A 59 9.75 2.89 -6.15
N GLU A 60 9.29 3.04 -7.40
CA GLU A 60 9.34 2.01 -8.45
C GLU A 60 10.78 1.59 -8.71
N LYS A 61 11.72 2.55 -8.80
CA LYS A 61 13.13 2.25 -9.02
C LYS A 61 13.74 1.43 -7.89
N CYS A 62 13.45 1.74 -6.62
CA CYS A 62 13.90 0.87 -5.54
C CYS A 62 13.19 -0.50 -5.59
N GLN A 63 11.89 -0.56 -5.88
CA GLN A 63 11.20 -1.85 -5.98
C GLN A 63 11.81 -2.77 -7.07
N GLU A 64 12.15 -2.20 -8.23
CA GLU A 64 12.83 -2.91 -9.32
C GLU A 64 14.19 -3.46 -8.89
N LEU A 65 15.05 -2.61 -8.32
CA LEU A 65 16.38 -3.02 -7.83
C LEU A 65 16.26 -4.06 -6.70
N ALA A 66 15.33 -3.87 -5.78
CA ALA A 66 15.08 -4.81 -4.70
C ALA A 66 14.63 -6.17 -5.23
N LYS A 67 13.84 -6.18 -6.32
CA LYS A 67 13.43 -7.40 -7.00
C LYS A 67 14.57 -8.05 -7.79
N GLU A 68 15.42 -7.28 -8.44
CA GLU A 68 16.57 -7.78 -9.20
C GLU A 68 17.61 -8.44 -8.30
N TYR A 69 17.95 -7.78 -7.18
CA TYR A 69 18.97 -8.25 -6.25
C TYR A 69 18.42 -9.05 -5.06
N MET A 70 17.10 -9.32 -5.06
CA MET A 70 16.42 -10.12 -4.05
C MET A 70 16.49 -9.53 -2.63
N PHE A 71 16.43 -8.20 -2.52
CA PHE A 71 16.46 -7.49 -1.25
C PHE A 71 15.06 -7.37 -0.66
N GLU A 72 14.73 -8.26 0.28
CA GLU A 72 13.41 -8.30 0.94
C GLU A 72 13.04 -6.97 1.63
N ILE A 73 13.97 -6.40 2.43
CA ILE A 73 13.68 -5.20 3.24
C ILE A 73 13.44 -3.95 2.40
N PRO A 74 14.31 -3.58 1.44
CA PRO A 74 14.03 -2.50 0.50
C PRO A 74 12.77 -2.74 -0.35
N TYR A 75 12.45 -3.99 -0.70
CA TYR A 75 11.20 -4.31 -1.39
C TYR A 75 9.98 -3.99 -0.53
N ILE A 76 9.98 -4.40 0.75
CA ILE A 76 8.90 -4.09 1.69
C ILE A 76 8.69 -2.59 1.82
N PHE A 77 9.77 -1.81 1.98
CA PHE A 77 9.68 -0.36 2.13
C PHE A 77 9.18 0.35 0.87
N SER A 78 9.66 -0.05 -0.31
CA SER A 78 9.19 0.50 -1.58
C SER A 78 7.71 0.16 -1.84
N ALA A 79 7.28 -1.07 -1.56
CA ALA A 79 5.89 -1.47 -1.64
C ALA A 79 4.98 -0.65 -0.70
N ILE A 80 5.41 -0.41 0.55
CA ILE A 80 4.68 0.49 1.46
C ILE A 80 4.59 1.91 0.88
N SER A 81 5.68 2.45 0.31
CA SER A 81 5.66 3.79 -0.29
C SER A 81 4.68 3.86 -1.46
N LEU A 82 4.71 2.88 -2.37
CA LEU A 82 3.77 2.79 -3.50
C LEU A 82 2.32 2.62 -3.05
N GLY A 83 2.07 1.89 -1.97
CA GLY A 83 0.74 1.77 -1.38
C GLY A 83 0.23 3.09 -0.81
N GLN A 84 1.10 3.88 -0.16
CA GLN A 84 0.76 5.22 0.32
C GLN A 84 0.48 6.19 -0.84
N ILE A 85 1.29 6.15 -1.89
CA ILE A 85 1.10 6.95 -3.10
C ILE A 85 -0.23 6.59 -3.77
N SER A 86 -0.52 5.30 -3.92
CA SER A 86 -1.79 4.81 -4.49
C SER A 86 -2.99 5.24 -3.64
N THR A 87 -2.84 5.26 -2.31
CA THR A 87 -3.85 5.79 -1.38
C THR A 87 -4.10 7.28 -1.63
N ALA A 88 -3.05 8.08 -1.79
CA ALA A 88 -3.17 9.50 -2.10
C ALA A 88 -3.86 9.74 -3.45
N GLN A 89 -3.65 8.85 -4.42
CA GLN A 89 -4.32 8.85 -5.72
C GLN A 89 -5.73 8.23 -5.69
N ARG A 90 -6.27 7.89 -4.51
CA ARG A 90 -7.57 7.21 -4.32
C ARG A 90 -7.71 5.87 -5.02
N ASN A 91 -6.58 5.25 -5.40
CA ASN A 91 -6.56 3.91 -5.96
C ASN A 91 -6.40 2.88 -4.82
N TYR A 92 -7.47 2.68 -4.05
CA TYR A 92 -7.43 1.88 -2.83
C TYR A 92 -7.20 0.39 -3.08
N ARG A 93 -7.58 -0.12 -4.26
CA ARG A 93 -7.27 -1.49 -4.67
C ARG A 93 -5.76 -1.70 -4.82
N LYS A 94 -5.10 -0.88 -5.65
CA LYS A 94 -3.64 -0.95 -5.82
C LYS A 94 -2.89 -0.68 -4.52
N ALA A 95 -3.42 0.22 -3.68
CA ALA A 95 -2.85 0.46 -2.36
C ALA A 95 -2.86 -0.79 -1.48
N HIS A 96 -4.00 -1.49 -1.42
CA HIS A 96 -4.15 -2.74 -0.68
C HIS A 96 -3.17 -3.81 -1.18
N GLU A 97 -3.10 -4.05 -2.48
CA GLU A 97 -2.20 -5.05 -3.10
C GLU A 97 -0.73 -4.82 -2.70
N GLN A 98 -0.27 -3.56 -2.73
CA GLN A 98 1.09 -3.21 -2.35
C GLN A 98 1.36 -3.43 -0.85
N PHE A 99 0.42 -3.04 0.01
CA PHE A 99 0.55 -3.26 1.45
C PHE A 99 0.49 -4.74 1.84
N GLU A 100 -0.36 -5.52 1.16
CA GLU A 100 -0.44 -6.95 1.36
C GLU A 100 0.84 -7.64 0.90
N THR A 101 1.37 -7.30 -0.27
CA THR A 101 2.63 -7.83 -0.77
C THR A 101 3.77 -7.59 0.22
N ALA A 102 3.87 -6.36 0.75
CA ALA A 102 4.83 -6.00 1.78
C ALA A 102 4.69 -6.85 3.06
N TYR A 103 3.45 -7.13 3.48
CA TYR A 103 3.18 -7.94 4.66
C TYR A 103 3.48 -9.42 4.44
N ARG A 104 3.14 -9.98 3.27
CA ARG A 104 3.43 -11.37 2.94
C ARG A 104 4.92 -11.65 2.83
N ILE A 105 5.69 -10.79 2.16
CA ILE A 105 7.16 -10.92 2.08
C ILE A 105 7.78 -10.90 3.48
N PHE A 106 7.28 -10.01 4.37
CA PHE A 106 7.72 -9.98 5.75
C PHE A 106 7.46 -11.30 6.48
N LEU A 107 6.27 -11.88 6.32
CA LEU A 107 5.89 -13.15 6.97
C LEU A 107 6.64 -14.36 6.41
N SER A 108 6.94 -14.37 5.11
CA SER A 108 7.60 -15.48 4.45
C SER A 108 9.11 -15.53 4.67
N SER A 109 9.72 -14.42 5.07
CA SER A 109 11.17 -14.39 5.26
C SER A 109 11.57 -15.15 6.53
N LYS A 110 12.49 -16.10 6.36
CA LYS A 110 12.97 -17.03 7.41
C LYS A 110 13.98 -16.40 8.38
N LYS A 111 14.30 -15.11 8.22
CA LYS A 111 15.29 -14.43 9.05
C LYS A 111 14.71 -14.17 10.44
N ASP A 112 15.58 -14.32 11.46
CA ASP A 112 15.20 -14.21 12.86
C ASP A 112 14.83 -12.74 13.22
N TYR A 113 13.55 -12.40 13.03
CA TYR A 113 13.00 -11.07 13.17
C TYR A 113 12.74 -10.66 14.62
N ALA A 114 13.37 -11.31 15.60
CA ALA A 114 13.37 -10.89 17.00
C ALA A 114 13.75 -9.38 17.16
N LYS A 115 14.49 -8.80 16.20
CA LYS A 115 14.84 -7.36 16.14
C LYS A 115 13.99 -6.51 15.18
N ALA A 116 13.04 -7.09 14.44
CA ALA A 116 12.21 -6.40 13.44
C ALA A 116 10.74 -6.24 13.85
N ALA A 117 10.44 -6.28 15.16
CA ALA A 117 9.09 -6.06 15.69
C ALA A 117 8.44 -4.76 15.17
N GLY A 118 9.25 -3.71 14.98
CA GLY A 118 8.78 -2.44 14.38
C GLY A 118 8.31 -2.59 12.93
N LEU A 119 9.03 -3.35 12.11
CA LEU A 119 8.68 -3.59 10.71
C LEU A 119 7.45 -4.49 10.59
N HIS A 120 7.36 -5.54 11.42
CA HIS A 120 6.16 -6.38 11.50
C HIS A 120 4.91 -5.54 11.79
N LYS A 121 4.99 -4.71 12.83
CA LYS A 121 3.89 -3.83 13.25
C LYS A 121 3.53 -2.86 12.14
N LEU A 122 4.51 -2.26 11.47
CA LEU A 122 4.29 -1.35 10.34
C LEU A 122 3.55 -2.04 9.19
N CYS A 123 4.04 -3.20 8.71
CA CYS A 123 3.41 -3.93 7.61
C CYS A 123 1.98 -4.36 7.97
N LYS A 124 1.76 -4.86 9.19
CA LYS A 124 0.44 -5.24 9.68
C LYS A 124 -0.53 -4.06 9.70
N ILE A 125 -0.09 -2.91 10.21
CA ILE A 125 -0.90 -1.68 10.26
C ILE A 125 -1.21 -1.21 8.84
N MET A 126 -0.23 -1.12 7.96
CA MET A 126 -0.42 -0.64 6.58
C MET A 126 -1.37 -1.55 5.79
N CYS A 127 -1.21 -2.88 5.90
CA CYS A 127 -2.14 -3.86 5.32
C CYS A 127 -3.56 -3.70 5.89
N GLY A 128 -3.70 -3.44 7.19
CA GLY A 128 -4.99 -3.13 7.82
C GLY A 128 -5.63 -1.83 7.28
N ILE A 129 -4.84 -0.77 7.13
CA ILE A 129 -5.29 0.50 6.54
C ILE A 129 -5.74 0.30 5.09
N GLY A 130 -4.97 -0.46 4.30
CA GLY A 130 -5.34 -0.82 2.92
C GLY A 130 -6.70 -1.51 2.85
N ARG A 131 -6.93 -2.50 3.71
CA ARG A 131 -8.22 -3.21 3.81
C ARG A 131 -9.35 -2.27 4.20
N ALA A 132 -9.15 -1.43 5.21
CA ALA A 132 -10.15 -0.46 5.63
C ALA A 132 -10.53 0.50 4.49
N HIS A 133 -9.54 1.10 3.81
CA HIS A 133 -9.80 1.98 2.67
C HIS A 133 -10.52 1.28 1.52
N LEU A 134 -10.16 0.03 1.21
CA LEU A 134 -10.84 -0.75 0.18
C LEU A 134 -12.30 -1.01 0.55
N SER A 135 -12.57 -1.44 1.79
CA SER A 135 -13.94 -1.69 2.28
C SER A 135 -14.77 -0.41 2.30
N PHE A 136 -14.22 0.71 2.80
CA PHE A 136 -14.90 2.00 2.76
C PHE A 136 -15.18 2.46 1.33
N ASN A 137 -14.25 2.25 0.40
CA ASN A 137 -14.48 2.59 -1.01
C ASN A 137 -15.61 1.77 -1.63
N LYS A 138 -15.70 0.47 -1.33
CA LYS A 138 -16.81 -0.38 -1.78
C LYS A 138 -18.14 0.11 -1.17
N LEU A 139 -18.18 0.41 0.12
CA LEU A 139 -19.36 0.95 0.79
C LEU A 139 -19.83 2.28 0.17
N ILE A 140 -18.91 3.21 -0.09
CA ILE A 140 -19.22 4.50 -0.72
C ILE A 140 -19.84 4.29 -2.10
N LYS A 141 -19.35 3.32 -2.89
CA LYS A 141 -19.94 3.02 -4.21
C LYS A 141 -21.39 2.54 -4.08
N VAL A 142 -21.69 1.63 -3.16
CA VAL A 142 -23.06 1.18 -2.88
C VAL A 142 -23.97 2.34 -2.44
N LEU A 143 -23.44 3.28 -1.66
CA LEU A 143 -24.20 4.47 -1.22
C LEU A 143 -24.41 5.50 -2.34
N GLN A 144 -23.48 5.61 -3.30
CA GLN A 144 -23.57 6.54 -4.44
C GLN A 144 -24.44 6.00 -5.57
N GLU A 145 -24.42 4.68 -5.78
CA GLU A 145 -25.25 3.96 -6.73
C GLU A 145 -26.14 2.97 -5.96
N PRO A 146 -27.11 3.47 -5.18
CA PRO A 146 -28.03 2.58 -4.48
C PRO A 146 -28.78 1.74 -5.51
N GLU A 147 -28.94 0.44 -5.25
CA GLU A 147 -29.74 -0.42 -6.12
C GLU A 147 -31.11 0.21 -6.39
N GLU A 148 -31.58 0.12 -7.63
CA GLU A 148 -32.87 0.68 -8.06
C GLU A 148 -34.02 0.15 -7.20
N SER A 149 -33.91 -1.10 -6.72
CA SER A 149 -34.80 -1.75 -5.75
C SER A 149 -34.89 -0.97 -4.42
N ALA A 150 -33.76 -0.56 -3.86
CA ALA A 150 -33.66 0.19 -2.62
C ALA A 150 -34.15 1.64 -2.79
N LEU A 151 -33.88 2.25 -3.95
CA LEU A 151 -34.42 3.57 -4.31
C LEU A 151 -35.95 3.54 -4.42
N ILE A 152 -36.52 2.51 -5.05
CA ILE A 152 -37.98 2.32 -5.16
C ILE A 152 -38.60 2.15 -3.77
N GLN A 153 -38.00 1.35 -2.89
CA GLN A 153 -38.51 1.19 -1.52
C GLN A 153 -38.46 2.49 -0.70
N ILE A 154 -37.38 3.26 -0.79
CA ILE A 154 -37.23 4.55 -0.09
C ILE A 154 -38.22 5.59 -0.64
N THR A 155 -38.42 5.63 -1.95
CA THR A 155 -39.37 6.56 -2.58
C THR A 155 -40.82 6.19 -2.26
N ASP A 156 -41.17 4.91 -2.25
CA ASP A 156 -42.50 4.43 -1.85
C ASP A 156 -42.77 4.71 -0.36
N TRP A 157 -41.74 4.56 0.50
CA TRP A 157 -41.81 4.95 1.91
C TRP A 157 -42.04 6.46 2.11
N ARG A 158 -41.26 7.31 1.43
CA ARG A 158 -41.42 8.77 1.47
C ARG A 158 -42.83 9.19 1.06
N ASN A 159 -43.41 8.50 0.08
CA ASN A 159 -44.73 8.84 -0.45
C ASN A 159 -45.89 8.31 0.42
N LYS A 160 -45.69 7.26 1.23
CA LYS A 160 -46.72 6.66 2.09
C LYS A 160 -46.79 7.24 3.50
N GLY A 161 -45.74 7.89 4.00
CA GLY A 161 -45.78 8.69 5.24
C GLY A 161 -45.93 7.91 6.56
N ASP A 162 -45.83 6.58 6.55
CA ASP A 162 -46.06 5.74 7.74
C ASP A 162 -44.78 5.22 8.43
N ILE A 163 -44.93 4.90 9.73
CA ILE A 163 -43.89 4.43 10.65
C ILE A 163 -43.32 3.08 10.17
N PHE A 164 -42.00 3.02 9.99
CA PHE A 164 -41.27 1.84 9.51
C PHE A 164 -41.47 0.64 10.46
N LYS A 165 -42.35 -0.29 10.08
CA LYS A 165 -42.31 -1.67 10.59
C LYS A 165 -41.40 -2.44 9.65
N GLY A 166 -40.12 -2.48 10.02
CA GLY A 166 -39.11 -3.25 9.29
C GLY A 166 -39.43 -4.73 9.35
N ASP A 167 -40.27 -5.20 8.44
CA ASP A 167 -40.21 -6.60 8.06
C ASP A 167 -38.82 -6.82 7.50
N VAL A 168 -38.12 -7.71 8.21
CA VAL A 168 -36.73 -8.11 8.05
C VAL A 168 -36.31 -7.95 6.60
N MET A 169 -35.39 -7.02 6.32
CA MET A 169 -34.55 -7.15 5.13
C MET A 169 -33.96 -8.55 5.23
N GLU A 170 -34.52 -9.51 4.50
CA GLU A 170 -33.83 -10.76 4.24
C GLU A 170 -32.45 -10.32 3.74
N ARG A 171 -31.38 -10.85 4.35
CA ARG A 171 -30.01 -10.74 3.81
C ARG A 171 -30.00 -11.43 2.45
N LYS A 172 -30.63 -10.83 1.46
CA LYS A 172 -30.45 -11.15 0.06
C LYS A 172 -29.35 -10.21 -0.38
N ASP A 173 -28.14 -10.75 -0.42
CA ASP A 173 -27.11 -10.45 -1.41
C ASP A 173 -26.58 -9.00 -1.59
N HIS A 174 -27.06 -8.00 -0.85
CA HIS A 174 -26.63 -6.60 -1.00
C HIS A 174 -25.55 -6.15 0.00
N LEU A 175 -25.25 -6.96 1.02
CA LEU A 175 -24.03 -6.78 1.79
C LEU A 175 -22.91 -7.35 0.94
N ILE A 176 -21.95 -6.50 0.56
CA ILE A 176 -20.63 -6.94 0.10
C ILE A 176 -20.23 -8.07 1.03
N ASP A 177 -20.16 -9.29 0.49
CA ASP A 177 -19.74 -10.43 1.28
C ASP A 177 -18.29 -10.14 1.70
N LEU A 178 -18.11 -9.69 2.93
CA LEU A 178 -16.78 -9.48 3.51
C LEU A 178 -16.07 -10.83 3.67
N GLU A 179 -16.80 -11.94 3.51
CA GLU A 179 -16.32 -13.31 3.46
C GLU A 179 -16.27 -13.90 2.04
N GLU A 180 -16.49 -13.10 0.98
CA GLU A 180 -16.09 -13.52 -0.37
C GLU A 180 -14.58 -13.78 -0.29
N LYS A 181 -14.22 -15.06 -0.10
CA LYS A 181 -12.86 -15.54 -0.30
C LYS A 181 -12.51 -15.03 -1.68
N GLU A 182 -11.63 -14.04 -1.73
CA GLU A 182 -11.08 -13.53 -2.97
C GLU A 182 -10.81 -14.75 -3.83
N LYS A 183 -11.56 -14.89 -4.93
CA LYS A 183 -11.22 -15.87 -5.96
C LYS A 183 -9.73 -15.70 -6.14
N ILE A 184 -8.97 -16.80 -5.96
CA ILE A 184 -7.51 -16.81 -6.06
C ILE A 184 -7.16 -15.99 -7.29
N ASP A 185 -6.79 -14.74 -7.05
CA ASP A 185 -6.62 -13.78 -8.12
C ASP A 185 -5.25 -14.13 -8.73
N GLU A 186 -5.05 -13.84 -10.02
CA GLU A 186 -3.72 -14.04 -10.61
C GLU A 186 -2.64 -13.29 -9.82
N SER A 187 -3.04 -12.23 -9.11
CA SER A 187 -2.21 -11.49 -8.17
C SER A 187 -1.68 -12.37 -7.03
N ASP A 188 -2.47 -13.26 -6.44
CA ASP A 188 -2.06 -14.20 -5.40
C ASP A 188 -0.98 -15.17 -5.91
N SER A 189 -1.13 -15.63 -7.16
CA SER A 189 -0.16 -16.51 -7.81
C SER A 189 1.14 -15.77 -8.14
N LYS A 190 1.06 -14.54 -8.67
CA LYS A 190 2.22 -13.69 -8.97
C LYS A 190 2.98 -13.28 -7.70
N ILE A 191 2.26 -12.97 -6.62
CA ILE A 191 2.83 -12.63 -5.32
C ILE A 191 3.50 -13.85 -4.69
N SER A 192 2.88 -15.03 -4.78
CA SER A 192 3.48 -16.28 -4.27
C SER A 192 4.79 -16.63 -4.99
N ILE A 193 4.82 -16.55 -6.32
CA ILE A 193 6.05 -16.77 -7.10
C ILE A 193 7.13 -15.73 -6.75
N LEU A 194 6.74 -14.46 -6.57
CA LEU A 194 7.68 -13.42 -6.16
C LEU A 194 8.26 -13.72 -4.77
N ILE A 195 7.42 -14.14 -3.82
CA ILE A 195 7.84 -14.50 -2.47
C ILE A 195 8.78 -15.70 -2.49
N GLU A 196 8.46 -16.75 -3.26
CA GLU A 196 9.34 -17.91 -3.42
C GLU A 196 10.71 -17.51 -3.93
N LYS A 197 10.75 -16.68 -4.99
CA LYS A 197 12.00 -16.13 -5.51
C LYS A 197 12.76 -15.39 -4.42
N LEU A 198 12.10 -14.47 -3.69
CA LEU A 198 12.73 -13.63 -2.67
C LEU A 198 13.25 -14.40 -1.45
N THR A 199 12.73 -15.60 -1.19
CA THR A 199 13.00 -16.37 0.05
C THR A 199 13.88 -17.61 -0.14
N GLN A 200 14.20 -18.03 -1.37
CA GLN A 200 14.98 -19.24 -1.67
C GLN A 200 16.52 -19.03 -1.74
N LYS A 201 17.17 -18.50 -0.69
CA LYS A 201 18.64 -18.47 -0.63
C LYS A 201 19.19 -19.09 0.65
#